data_AF-A0A1S6HBP4-F1
#
_entry.id   AF-A0A1S6HBP4-F1
#
_cell.length_a   1.000
_cell.length_b   1.000
_cell.length_c   1.000
_cell.angle_alpha   90.00
_cell.angle_beta   90.00
_cell.angle_gamma   90.00
#
_symmetry.space_group_name_H-M   'P 1'
#
loop_
_entity.id
_entity.type
_entity.pdbx_description
1 polymer ?
#
loop_
_entity_poly.entity_id
_entity_poly.type
_entity_poly.pdbx_seq_one_letter_code
_entity_poly.pdbx_strand_id
1 'polypeptide(L)'
;MREVEQLRKLTDYIKKNLKKGYTLDSLRWALIGQGYSRTAVEKAVEQVNKELAKEAPVLKEKPVIRHEILDESNMPVPRKSWWERLFGM
;
A
#
# COMPACT_ATOMS: atom_id res chain seq x y z
N MET A 1 -23.83 -12.64 19.79
CA MET A 1 -22.68 -12.48 20.70
C MET A 1 -21.53 -13.44 20.40
N ARG A 2 -21.72 -14.76 20.31
CA ARG A 2 -20.62 -15.73 20.10
C ARG A 2 -19.84 -15.56 18.78
N GLU A 3 -20.53 -15.34 17.66
CA GLU A 3 -19.89 -15.20 16.34
C GLU A 3 -19.02 -13.93 16.24
N VAL A 4 -19.51 -12.80 16.76
CA VAL A 4 -18.78 -11.52 16.74
C VAL A 4 -17.47 -11.62 17.52
N GLU A 5 -17.50 -12.24 18.69
CA GLU A 5 -16.29 -12.45 19.50
C GLU A 5 -15.32 -13.43 18.84
N GLN A 6 -15.82 -14.49 18.20
CA GLN A 6 -14.98 -15.41 17.43
C GLN A 6 -14.29 -14.71 16.25
N LEU A 7 -15.03 -13.89 15.50
CA LEU A 7 -14.48 -13.11 14.40
C LEU A 7 -13.36 -12.19 14.90
N ARG A 8 -13.61 -11.45 15.99
CA ARG A 8 -12.62 -10.57 16.61
C ARG A 8 -11.34 -11.31 16.99
N LYS A 9 -11.46 -12.47 17.63
CA LYS A 9 -10.31 -13.32 18.01
C LYS A 9 -9.51 -13.80 16.80
N LEU A 10 -10.19 -14.21 15.73
CA LEU A 10 -9.54 -14.64 14.49
C LEU A 10 -8.81 -13.47 13.82
N THR A 11 -9.44 -12.30 13.73
CA THR A 11 -8.82 -11.07 13.21
C THR A 11 -7.56 -10.72 14.00
N ASP A 12 -7.65 -10.68 15.33
CA ASP A 12 -6.51 -10.37 16.22
C ASP A 12 -5.37 -11.38 16.06
N TYR A 13 -5.71 -12.68 15.96
CA TYR A 13 -4.74 -13.74 15.73
C TYR A 13 -4.02 -13.58 14.37
N ILE A 14 -4.77 -13.31 13.30
CA ILE A 14 -4.21 -13.11 11.97
C ILE A 14 -3.29 -11.88 11.99
N LYS A 15 -3.74 -10.72 12.49
CA LYS A 15 -2.89 -9.50 12.58
C LYS A 15 -1.60 -9.76 13.36
N LYS A 16 -1.67 -10.46 14.50
CA LYS A 16 -0.50 -10.79 15.32
C LYS A 16 0.50 -11.66 14.57
N ASN A 17 0.05 -12.60 13.75
CA ASN A 17 0.94 -13.48 13.00
C ASN A 17 1.42 -12.86 11.68
N LEU A 18 0.67 -11.96 11.04
CA LEU A 18 1.18 -11.14 9.94
C LEU A 18 2.38 -10.29 10.40
N LYS A 19 2.31 -9.70 11.60
CA LYS A 19 3.43 -8.97 12.21
C LYS A 19 4.68 -9.83 12.46
N LYS A 20 4.52 -11.16 12.52
CA LYS A 20 5.65 -12.11 12.64
C LYS A 20 6.19 -12.58 11.28
N GLY A 21 5.60 -12.14 10.17
CA GLY A 21 6.03 -12.52 8.82
C GLY A 21 5.31 -13.71 8.20
N TYR A 22 4.25 -14.24 8.83
CA TYR A 22 3.43 -15.27 8.18
C TYR A 22 2.60 -14.68 7.04
N THR A 23 2.35 -15.48 6.00
CA THR A 23 1.49 -15.08 4.88
C THR A 23 0.02 -15.29 5.22
N LEU A 24 -0.87 -14.45 4.66
CA LEU A 24 -2.33 -14.61 4.82
C LEU A 24 -2.80 -16.02 4.43
N ASP A 25 -2.28 -16.55 3.32
CA ASP A 25 -2.66 -17.88 2.83
C ASP A 25 -2.24 -18.99 3.80
N SER A 26 -1.02 -18.93 4.35
CA SER A 26 -0.57 -19.92 5.34
C SER A 26 -1.47 -19.94 6.58
N LEU A 27 -1.87 -18.75 7.07
CA LEU A 27 -2.75 -18.61 8.23
C LEU A 27 -4.16 -19.08 7.92
N ARG A 28 -4.67 -18.81 6.70
CA ARG A 28 -5.98 -19.29 6.25
C ARG A 28 -6.03 -20.81 6.30
N TRP A 29 -5.07 -21.50 5.69
CA TRP A 29 -5.03 -22.96 5.67
C TRP A 29 -4.81 -23.56 7.06
N ALA A 30 -3.94 -22.94 7.88
CA ALA A 30 -3.72 -23.40 9.26
C ALA A 30 -5.00 -23.33 10.11
N LEU A 31 -5.75 -22.23 10.02
CA LEU A 31 -7.00 -22.06 10.78
C LEU A 31 -8.09 -23.04 10.30
N ILE A 32 -8.20 -23.28 8.99
CA ILE A 32 -9.13 -24.29 8.46
C ILE A 32 -8.72 -25.68 8.95
N GLY A 33 -7.42 -26.02 8.92
CA GLY A 33 -6.89 -27.29 9.42
C GLY A 33 -7.08 -27.51 10.92
N GLN A 34 -7.15 -26.42 11.71
CA GLN A 34 -7.48 -26.45 13.14
C GLN A 34 -8.97 -26.69 13.42
N GLY A 35 -9.82 -26.71 12.38
CA GLY A 35 -11.26 -26.96 12.52
C GLY A 35 -12.12 -25.70 12.57
N TYR A 36 -11.56 -24.51 12.32
CA TYR A 36 -12.40 -23.32 12.12
C TYR A 36 -13.17 -23.41 10.81
N SER A 37 -14.43 -22.94 10.82
CA SER A 37 -15.22 -22.93 9.60
C SER A 37 -14.57 -22.01 8.55
N ARG A 38 -14.51 -22.48 7.30
CA ARG A 38 -13.95 -21.71 6.19
C ARG A 38 -14.57 -20.32 6.09
N THR A 39 -15.88 -20.22 6.26
CA THR A 39 -16.61 -18.95 6.23
C THR A 39 -16.18 -17.97 7.32
N ALA A 40 -15.92 -18.44 8.55
CA ALA A 40 -15.44 -17.57 9.62
C ALA A 40 -14.01 -17.09 9.36
N VAL A 41 -13.15 -17.96 8.83
CA VAL A 41 -11.77 -17.62 8.47
C VAL A 41 -11.75 -16.57 7.35
N GLU A 42 -12.53 -16.75 6.28
CA GLU A 42 -12.57 -15.76 5.20
C GLU A 42 -13.12 -14.41 5.65
N LYS A 43 -14.18 -14.38 6.49
CA LYS A 43 -14.68 -13.14 7.09
C LYS A 43 -13.58 -12.42 7.90
N ALA A 44 -12.79 -13.17 8.67
CA ALA A 44 -11.69 -12.59 9.44
C ALA A 44 -10.59 -12.03 8.55
N VAL A 45 -10.21 -12.74 7.49
CA VAL A 45 -9.23 -12.26 6.49
C VAL A 45 -9.71 -10.98 5.81
N GLU A 46 -10.99 -10.93 5.41
CA GLU A 46 -11.59 -9.73 4.81
C GLU A 46 -11.55 -8.54 5.78
N GLN A 47 -11.86 -8.77 7.06
CA GLN A 47 -11.80 -7.74 8.09
C GLN A 47 -10.37 -7.23 8.30
N VAL A 48 -9.38 -8.13 8.35
CA VAL A 48 -7.95 -7.74 8.44
C VAL A 48 -7.54 -6.88 7.27
N ASN A 49 -7.89 -7.26 6.04
CA ASN A 49 -7.58 -6.47 4.84
C ASN A 49 -8.21 -5.07 4.90
N LYS A 50 -9.47 -4.96 5.34
CA LYS A 50 -10.15 -3.67 5.52
C LYS A 50 -9.43 -2.79 6.55
N GLU A 51 -8.93 -3.37 7.64
CA GLU A 51 -8.20 -2.62 8.66
C GLU A 51 -6.81 -2.18 8.20
N LEU A 52 -6.06 -3.09 7.56
CA LEU A 52 -4.74 -2.76 7.01
C LEU A 52 -4.84 -1.70 5.90
N ALA A 53 -5.88 -1.75 5.06
CA ALA A 53 -6.13 -0.73 4.05
C ALA A 53 -6.43 0.65 4.67
N LYS A 54 -7.02 0.70 5.87
CA LYS A 54 -7.25 1.96 6.61
C LYS A 54 -5.97 2.46 7.29
N GLU A 55 -5.13 1.56 7.77
CA GLU A 55 -3.84 1.89 8.41
C GLU A 55 -2.75 2.27 7.39
N ALA A 56 -2.88 1.82 6.13
CA ALA A 56 -1.91 2.10 5.08
C ALA A 56 -1.75 3.62 4.86
N PRO A 57 -0.50 4.14 4.90
CA PRO A 57 -0.27 5.57 4.67
C PRO A 57 -0.69 5.93 3.25
N VAL A 58 -1.54 6.95 3.09
CA VAL A 58 -1.77 7.57 1.79
C VAL A 58 -0.44 8.16 1.34
N LEU A 59 0.19 7.55 0.34
CA LEU A 59 1.42 8.07 -0.28
C LEU A 59 1.06 9.39 -0.98
N LYS A 60 1.16 10.50 -0.24
CA LYS A 60 1.01 11.85 -0.77
C LYS A 60 2.31 12.24 -1.46
N GLU A 61 2.57 11.66 -2.62
CA GLU A 61 3.63 12.17 -3.48
C GLU A 61 3.17 13.50 -4.08
N LYS A 62 4.00 14.54 -3.93
CA LYS A 62 3.73 15.81 -4.60
C LYS A 62 3.85 15.56 -6.11
N PRO A 63 2.90 16.04 -6.95
CA PRO A 63 3.09 15.96 -8.39
C PRO A 63 4.34 16.74 -8.76
N VAL A 64 5.31 16.07 -9.39
CA VAL A 64 6.52 16.74 -9.91
C VAL A 64 6.12 17.38 -11.24
N ILE A 65 5.69 18.64 -11.20
CA ILE A 65 5.40 19.42 -12.41
C ILE A 65 6.73 19.81 -13.06
N ARG A 66 7.08 19.16 -14.18
CA ARG A 66 8.25 19.52 -15.00
C ARG A 66 7.81 20.55 -16.04
N HIS A 67 8.50 21.69 -16.10
CA HIS A 67 8.28 22.71 -17.13
C HIS A 67 9.42 22.64 -18.15
N GLU A 68 9.13 22.10 -19.32
CA GLU A 68 10.06 22.05 -20.46
C GLU A 68 9.72 23.20 -21.43
N ILE A 69 10.75 23.86 -21.96
CA ILE A 69 10.58 24.86 -23.02
C ILE A 69 10.83 24.13 -24.32
N LEU A 70 9.84 24.13 -25.22
CA LEU A 70 9.90 23.47 -26.51
C LEU A 70 10.20 24.51 -27.61
N ASP A 71 10.99 24.13 -28.62
CA ASP A 71 11.19 24.94 -29.84
C ASP A 71 10.10 24.66 -30.90
N GLU A 72 10.19 25.33 -32.05
CA GLU A 72 9.24 25.18 -33.19
C GLU A 72 9.22 23.75 -33.76
N SER A 73 10.27 22.96 -33.51
CA SER A 73 10.38 21.54 -33.90
C SER A 73 9.96 20.59 -32.77
N ASN A 74 9.36 21.12 -31.70
CA ASN A 74 8.89 20.38 -30.54
C ASN A 74 10.01 19.66 -29.75
N MET A 75 11.23 20.19 -29.80
CA MET A 75 12.39 19.67 -29.09
C MET A 75 12.69 20.49 -27.82
N PRO A 76 13.16 19.86 -26.73
CA PRO A 76 13.46 20.55 -25.47
C PRO A 76 14.70 21.44 -25.62
N VAL A 77 14.55 22.73 -25.34
CA VAL A 77 15.64 23.71 -25.43
C VAL A 77 16.38 23.79 -24.08
N PRO A 78 17.72 23.65 -24.05
CA PRO A 78 18.48 23.83 -22.81
C PRO A 78 18.34 25.28 -22.33
N ARG A 79 17.97 25.46 -21.05
CA ARG A 79 17.94 26.79 -20.45
C ARG A 79 19.36 27.32 -20.33
N LYS A 80 19.64 28.48 -20.93
CA LYS A 80 20.90 29.21 -20.71
C LYS A 80 21.03 29.57 -19.24
N SER A 81 22.15 29.19 -18.65
CA SER A 81 22.52 29.54 -17.27
C SER A 81 22.62 31.06 -17.15
N TRP A 82 22.26 31.58 -15.97
CA TRP A 82 22.37 33.01 -15.69
C TRP A 82 23.80 33.53 -15.91
N TRP A 83 24.81 32.68 -15.65
CA TRP A 83 26.22 33.00 -15.90
C TRP A 83 26.57 33.09 -17.39
N GLU A 84 26.03 32.22 -18.25
CA GLU A 84 26.20 32.28 -19.71
C GLU A 84 25.57 33.57 -20.28
N ARG A 85 24.47 34.04 -19.66
CA ARG A 85 23.83 35.31 -20.03
C ARG A 85 24.61 36.54 -19.55
N LEU A 86 25.36 36.44 -18.45
CA LEU A 86 26.06 37.58 -17.84
C LEU A 86 27.53 37.71 -18.31
N PHE A 87 28.20 36.60 -18.59
CA PHE A 87 29.62 36.58 -18.95
C PHE A 87 29.91 36.11 -20.37
N GLY A 88 28.90 35.74 -21.16
CA GLY A 88 29.03 35.55 -22.61
C GLY A 88 30.09 34.54 -23.04
N MET A 89 30.28 33.46 -22.28
CA MET A 89 30.96 32.23 -22.74
C MET A 89 29.93 31.13 -22.92
#